data_AF-A0A534KRM9-F1
#
_entry.id   AF-A0A534KRM9-F1
#
_cell.length_a   1.000
_cell.length_b   1.000
_cell.length_c   1.000
_cell.angle_alpha   90.00
_cell.angle_beta   90.00
_cell.angle_gamma   90.00
#
_symmetry.space_group_name_H-M   'P 1'
#
loop_
_entity.id
_entity.type
_entity.pdbx_description
1 polymer ?
#
loop_
_entity_poly.entity_id
_entity_poly.type
_entity_poly.pdbx_seq_one_letter_code
_entity_poly.pdbx_strand_id
1 'polypeptide(L)'
;MVAPSPYYAASPVRRSTPSLPFGWGAVTVLLVGAALLILGILLILYGFLSFLTGTIGQATSASFSVTAFFQSFFGAVMLFVIGGVLAGIGGWLVRLWWIFLLVGVVTGAGNVANTARGRAEQTSDVRVRCRNCGRLNPEFVQFCMACQQPV
;
A
#
# COMPACT_ATOMS: atom_id res chain seq x y z
N MET A 1 -8.56 -26.02 -50.85
CA MET A 1 -7.81 -26.01 -49.58
C MET A 1 -7.10 -24.68 -49.51
N VAL A 2 -7.58 -23.72 -48.71
CA VAL A 2 -6.98 -22.37 -48.62
C VAL A 2 -5.94 -22.40 -47.52
N ALA A 3 -4.67 -22.12 -47.88
CA ALA A 3 -3.57 -22.03 -46.93
C ALA A 3 -3.80 -20.85 -45.96
N PRO A 4 -3.48 -21.00 -44.66
CA PRO A 4 -3.62 -19.92 -43.70
C PRO A 4 -2.61 -18.80 -44.04
N SER A 5 -3.12 -17.59 -44.28
CA SER A 5 -2.31 -16.41 -44.59
C SER A 5 -1.43 -16.01 -43.39
N PRO A 6 -0.13 -15.69 -43.59
CA PRO A 6 0.82 -15.41 -42.51
C PRO A 6 0.66 -14.03 -41.83
N TYR A 7 -0.40 -13.26 -42.16
CA TYR A 7 -0.52 -11.86 -41.74
C TYR A 7 -1.17 -11.62 -40.36
N TYR A 8 -1.54 -12.65 -39.63
CA TYR A 8 -2.11 -12.50 -38.29
C TYR A 8 -1.32 -13.34 -37.28
N ALA A 9 -0.20 -12.80 -36.80
CA ALA A 9 0.35 -13.24 -35.53
C ALA A 9 -0.61 -12.73 -34.43
N ALA A 10 -1.31 -13.64 -33.75
CA ALA A 10 -2.06 -13.28 -32.56
C ALA A 10 -1.12 -12.57 -31.58
N SER A 11 -1.45 -11.32 -31.21
CA SER A 11 -0.70 -10.60 -30.20
C SER A 11 -0.59 -11.48 -28.96
N PRO A 12 0.63 -11.76 -28.46
CA PRO A 12 0.77 -12.59 -27.28
C PRO A 12 0.00 -11.94 -26.14
N VAL A 13 -0.88 -12.73 -25.51
CA VAL A 13 -1.61 -12.33 -24.31
C VAL A 13 -0.57 -12.00 -23.25
N ARG A 14 -0.25 -10.71 -23.09
CA ARG A 14 0.54 -10.23 -21.96
C ARG A 14 -0.33 -10.45 -20.73
N ARG A 15 -0.06 -11.54 -20.01
CA ARG A 15 -0.51 -11.65 -18.62
C ARG A 15 0.16 -10.51 -17.88
N SER A 16 -0.65 -9.58 -17.39
CA SER A 16 -0.20 -8.55 -16.47
C SER A 16 0.52 -9.23 -15.31
N THR A 17 1.71 -8.72 -14.98
CA THR A 17 2.50 -9.19 -13.83
C THR A 17 1.61 -9.20 -12.59
N PRO A 18 1.72 -10.20 -11.70
CA PRO A 18 0.97 -10.22 -10.45
C PRO A 18 1.35 -8.98 -9.64
N SER A 19 0.58 -7.91 -9.76
CA SER A 19 0.64 -6.80 -8.83
C SER A 19 -0.20 -7.20 -7.64
N LEU A 20 0.32 -6.94 -6.44
CA LEU A 20 -0.49 -6.99 -5.23
C LEU A 20 -1.80 -6.23 -5.50
N PRO A 21 -2.95 -6.70 -4.99
CA PRO A 21 -4.24 -6.05 -5.21
C PRO A 21 -4.27 -4.58 -4.72
N PHE A 22 -3.21 -4.15 -4.03
CA PHE A 22 -3.00 -2.82 -3.50
C PHE A 22 -1.71 -2.24 -4.11
N GLY A 23 -1.78 -1.01 -4.66
CA GLY A 23 -0.63 -0.36 -5.28
C GLY A 23 0.51 -0.06 -4.29
N TRP A 24 1.72 0.20 -4.79
CA TRP A 24 2.93 0.45 -4.00
C TRP A 24 2.77 1.54 -2.91
N GLY A 25 1.89 2.53 -3.11
CA GLY A 25 1.61 3.57 -2.11
C GLY A 25 0.99 3.03 -0.81
N ALA A 26 0.23 1.94 -0.87
CA ALA A 26 -0.34 1.29 0.32
C ALA A 26 0.76 0.66 1.18
N VAL A 27 1.74 0.01 0.53
CA VAL A 27 2.87 -0.64 1.21
C VAL A 27 3.77 0.39 1.89
N THR A 28 4.00 1.55 1.27
CA THR A 28 4.82 2.62 1.85
C THR A 28 4.22 3.21 3.12
N VAL A 29 2.89 3.40 3.17
CA VAL A 29 2.21 3.93 4.37
C VAL A 29 2.33 2.95 5.53
N LEU A 30 2.24 1.65 5.25
CA LEU A 30 2.36 0.59 6.23
C LEU A 30 3.81 0.50 6.78
N LEU A 31 4.81 0.58 5.89
CA LEU A 31 6.22 0.59 6.29
C LEU A 31 6.55 1.80 7.16
N VAL A 32 6.06 2.99 6.79
CA VAL A 32 6.26 4.21 7.59
C VAL A 32 5.56 4.08 8.95
N GLY A 33 4.30 3.61 8.97
CA GLY A 33 3.57 3.40 10.21
C GLY A 33 4.26 2.40 11.15
N ALA A 34 4.76 1.29 10.60
CA ALA A 34 5.53 0.29 11.34
C ALA A 34 6.85 0.85 11.87
N ALA A 35 7.60 1.59 11.06
CA ALA A 35 8.86 2.21 11.48
C ALA A 35 8.66 3.22 12.62
N LEU A 36 7.65 4.10 12.51
CA LEU A 36 7.30 5.06 13.56
C LEU A 36 6.88 4.36 14.86
N LEU A 37 6.09 3.29 14.75
CA LEU A 37 5.65 2.51 15.89
C LEU A 37 6.83 1.82 16.59
N ILE A 38 7.71 1.16 15.83
CA ILE A 38 8.90 0.50 16.39
C ILE A 38 9.81 1.52 17.06
N LEU A 39 10.13 2.63 16.39
CA LEU A 39 10.95 3.70 16.97
C LEU A 39 10.33 4.28 18.23
N GLY A 40 9.02 4.54 18.21
CA GLY A 40 8.29 5.04 19.38
C GLY A 40 8.36 4.07 20.56
N ILE A 41 8.15 2.78 20.32
CA ILE A 41 8.26 1.74 21.36
C ILE A 41 9.68 1.67 21.93
N LEU A 42 10.71 1.70 21.07
CA LEU A 42 12.11 1.68 21.51
C LEU A 42 12.44 2.90 22.40
N LEU A 43 11.94 4.09 22.06
CA LEU A 43 12.12 5.28 22.88
C LEU A 43 11.37 5.20 24.22
N ILE A 44 10.16 4.63 24.24
CA ILE A 44 9.41 4.38 25.47
C ILE A 44 10.17 3.40 26.38
N LEU A 45 10.67 2.29 25.83
CA LEU A 45 11.45 1.30 26.57
C LEU A 45 12.74 1.90 27.12
N TYR A 46 13.44 2.70 26.31
CA TYR A 46 14.64 3.40 26.73
C TYR A 46 14.35 4.46 27.81
N GLY A 47 13.26 5.23 27.66
CA GLY A 47 12.79 6.19 28.65
C GLY A 47 12.41 5.53 29.96
N PHE A 48 11.76 4.38 29.92
CA PHE A 48 11.43 3.57 31.10
C PHE A 48 12.68 3.08 31.83
N LEU A 49 13.65 2.52 31.10
CA LEU A 49 14.92 2.10 31.70
C LEU A 49 15.68 3.29 32.30
N SER A 50 15.72 4.43 31.59
CA SER A 50 16.35 5.65 32.07
C SER A 50 15.65 6.24 33.31
N PHE A 51 14.33 6.08 33.42
CA PHE A 51 13.58 6.45 34.61
C PHE A 51 13.97 5.57 35.81
N LEU A 52 14.05 4.25 35.62
CA LEU A 52 14.43 3.32 36.69
C LEU A 52 15.87 3.56 37.17
N THR A 53 16.83 3.66 36.23
CA THR A 53 18.25 3.80 36.61
C THR A 53 18.61 5.22 37.02
N GLY A 54 18.03 6.23 36.37
CA GLY A 54 18.27 7.63 36.67
C GLY A 54 17.45 8.11 37.86
N THR A 55 16.13 8.21 37.70
CA THR A 55 15.26 8.85 38.71
C THR A 55 15.17 8.05 40.00
N ILE A 56 14.90 6.74 39.92
CA ILE A 56 14.83 5.89 41.12
C ILE A 56 16.22 5.70 41.71
N GLY A 57 17.25 5.51 40.89
CA GLY A 57 18.64 5.38 41.36
C GLY A 57 19.15 6.62 42.10
N GLN A 58 18.78 7.83 41.68
CA GLN A 58 19.10 9.06 42.41
C GLN A 58 18.28 9.18 43.71
N ALA A 59 17.01 8.81 43.69
CA ALA A 59 16.13 8.88 44.86
C ALA A 59 16.53 7.93 45.99
N THR A 60 17.18 6.79 45.67
CA THR A 60 17.65 5.81 46.65
C THR A 60 19.13 5.97 47.02
N SER A 61 19.83 6.95 46.43
CA SER A 61 21.24 7.18 46.68
C SER A 61 21.50 7.81 48.06
N ALA A 62 22.62 7.47 48.68
CA ALA A 62 23.04 7.99 49.99
C ALA A 62 23.29 9.52 50.00
N SER A 63 23.52 10.11 48.82
CA SER A 63 23.74 11.54 48.62
C SER A 63 22.71 12.08 47.61
N PHE A 64 21.50 12.35 48.08
CA PHE A 64 20.42 12.84 47.24
C PHE A 64 20.72 14.23 46.65
N SER A 65 20.61 14.35 45.34
CA SER A 65 20.67 15.62 44.61
C SER A 65 19.34 15.90 43.92
N VAL A 66 18.66 16.95 44.37
CA VAL A 66 17.39 17.43 43.79
C VAL A 66 17.56 17.75 42.30
N THR A 67 18.65 18.43 41.93
CA THR A 67 18.91 18.83 40.55
C THR A 67 19.13 17.62 39.65
N ALA A 68 19.90 16.62 40.09
CA ALA A 68 20.14 15.40 39.31
C ALA A 68 18.86 14.57 39.15
N PHE A 69 18.06 14.47 40.22
CA PHE A 69 16.77 13.80 40.20
C PHE A 69 15.81 14.43 39.17
N PHE A 70 15.63 15.75 39.19
CA PHE A 70 14.73 16.41 38.25
C PHE A 70 15.26 16.33 36.81
N GLN A 71 16.57 16.45 36.61
CA GLN A 71 17.16 16.31 35.29
C GLN A 71 16.92 14.92 34.69
N SER A 72 17.11 13.85 35.46
CA SER A 72 16.83 12.48 35.00
C SER A 72 15.33 12.24 34.80
N PHE A 73 14.49 12.78 35.69
CA PHE A 73 13.04 12.67 35.61
C PHE A 73 12.49 13.34 34.34
N PHE A 74 12.83 14.60 34.10
CA PHE A 74 12.39 15.32 32.90
C PHE A 74 12.95 14.69 31.62
N GLY A 75 14.19 14.21 31.64
CA GLY A 75 14.76 13.46 30.51
C GLY A 75 13.93 12.23 30.16
N ALA A 76 13.56 11.42 31.17
CA ALA A 76 12.71 10.26 30.96
C ALA A 76 11.30 10.62 30.48
N VAL A 77 10.67 11.65 31.07
CA VAL A 77 9.35 12.14 30.65
C VAL A 77 9.35 12.57 29.19
N MET A 78 10.39 13.28 28.74
CA MET A 78 10.51 13.69 27.32
C MET A 78 10.59 12.49 26.38
N LEU A 79 11.32 11.44 26.76
CA LEU A 79 11.38 10.19 25.97
C LEU A 79 10.02 9.50 25.90
N PHE A 80 9.25 9.49 27.00
CA PHE A 80 7.88 8.98 26.99
C PHE A 80 6.94 9.81 26.12
N VAL A 81 7.04 11.14 26.13
CA VAL A 81 6.21 12.01 25.30
C VAL A 81 6.53 11.80 23.82
N ILE A 82 7.81 11.87 23.43
CA ILE A 82 8.25 11.71 22.04
C ILE A 82 7.93 10.29 21.55
N GLY A 83 8.30 9.27 22.35
CA GLY A 83 8.01 7.89 22.04
C GLY A 83 6.50 7.60 21.96
N GLY A 84 5.71 8.20 22.86
CA GLY A 84 4.25 8.10 22.87
C GLY A 84 3.60 8.74 21.63
N VAL A 85 4.06 9.90 21.20
CA VAL A 85 3.59 10.55 19.96
C VAL A 85 3.93 9.70 18.73
N LEU A 86 5.18 9.22 18.63
CA LEU A 86 5.63 8.37 17.52
C LEU A 86 4.86 7.05 17.46
N ALA A 87 4.72 6.37 18.60
CA ALA A 87 3.94 5.14 18.72
C ALA A 87 2.45 5.38 18.46
N GLY A 88 1.91 6.52 18.88
CA GLY A 88 0.53 6.92 18.64
C GLY A 88 0.23 7.15 17.16
N ILE A 89 1.07 7.91 16.46
CA ILE A 89 0.95 8.13 15.01
C ILE A 89 1.12 6.80 14.26
N GLY A 90 2.16 6.03 14.59
CA GLY A 90 2.41 4.73 13.97
C GLY A 90 1.25 3.75 14.15
N GLY A 91 0.71 3.64 15.37
CA GLY A 91 -0.43 2.80 15.68
C GLY A 91 -1.72 3.23 14.99
N TRP A 92 -1.95 4.55 14.88
CA TRP A 92 -3.08 5.09 14.15
C TRP A 92 -3.01 4.77 12.65
N LEU A 93 -1.83 4.88 12.03
CA LEU A 93 -1.63 4.51 10.63
C LEU A 93 -1.88 3.01 10.37
N VAL A 94 -1.42 2.14 11.27
CA VAL A 94 -1.72 0.69 11.20
C VAL A 94 -3.21 0.42 11.36
N ARG A 95 -3.90 1.20 12.20
CA ARG A 95 -5.36 1.09 12.35
C ARG A 95 -6.11 1.53 11.08
N LEU A 96 -5.71 2.63 10.47
CA LEU A 96 -6.26 3.06 9.17
C LEU A 96 -6.02 2.02 8.09
N TRP A 97 -4.85 1.37 8.10
CA TRP A 97 -4.56 0.27 7.19
C TRP A 97 -5.57 -0.88 7.32
N TRP A 98 -5.89 -1.31 8.55
CA TRP A 98 -6.89 -2.34 8.78
C TRP A 98 -8.29 -1.92 8.31
N ILE A 99 -8.69 -0.67 8.57
CA ILE A 99 -9.97 -0.13 8.09
C ILE A 99 -9.99 -0.13 6.56
N PHE A 100 -8.90 0.30 5.93
CA PHE A 100 -8.76 0.30 4.48
C PHE A 100 -8.88 -1.10 3.88
N LEU A 101 -8.26 -2.12 4.47
CA LEU A 101 -8.42 -3.51 4.05
C LEU A 101 -9.87 -3.99 4.21
N LEU A 102 -10.50 -3.72 5.34
CA LEU A 102 -11.90 -4.12 5.59
C LEU A 102 -12.86 -3.45 4.60
N VAL A 103 -12.70 -2.15 4.34
CA VAL A 103 -13.50 -1.43 3.34
C VAL A 103 -13.20 -1.97 1.94
N GLY A 104 -11.94 -2.24 1.59
CA GLY A 104 -11.57 -2.85 0.31
C GLY A 104 -12.20 -4.23 0.09
N VAL A 105 -12.29 -5.04 1.15
CA VAL A 105 -12.97 -6.34 1.14
C VAL A 105 -14.49 -6.16 0.99
N VAL A 106 -15.11 -5.27 1.78
CA VAL A 106 -16.57 -5.06 1.80
C VAL A 106 -17.08 -4.39 0.52
N THR A 107 -16.31 -3.46 -0.07
CA THR A 107 -16.70 -2.75 -1.29
C THR A 107 -16.42 -3.54 -2.57
N GLY A 108 -15.91 -4.77 -2.48
CA GLY A 108 -15.55 -5.57 -3.65
C GLY A 108 -14.42 -4.95 -4.46
N ALA A 109 -13.51 -4.19 -3.82
CA ALA A 109 -12.40 -3.49 -4.46
C ALA A 109 -11.33 -4.42 -5.07
N GLY A 110 -11.55 -5.73 -5.06
CA GLY A 110 -10.83 -6.66 -5.94
C GLY A 110 -11.15 -6.46 -7.44
N ASN A 111 -12.23 -5.75 -7.78
CA ASN A 111 -12.61 -5.39 -9.16
C ASN A 111 -12.50 -3.89 -9.46
N VAL A 112 -12.15 -3.05 -8.48
CA VAL A 112 -12.15 -1.60 -8.66
C VAL A 112 -10.75 -1.15 -9.10
N ALA A 113 -10.60 -1.09 -10.41
CA ALA A 113 -9.47 -0.54 -11.17
C ALA A 113 -9.23 0.97 -10.94
N ASN A 114 -9.16 1.42 -9.68
CA ASN A 114 -8.88 2.82 -9.32
C ASN A 114 -7.39 3.16 -9.24
N THR A 115 -6.50 2.25 -9.60
CA THR A 115 -5.10 2.62 -9.90
C THR A 115 -5.04 3.14 -11.34
N ALA A 116 -4.35 4.26 -11.57
CA ALA A 116 -4.22 4.92 -12.89
C ALA A 116 -3.79 3.98 -14.04
N ARG A 117 -3.25 2.80 -13.69
CA ARG A 117 -2.85 1.74 -14.60
C ARG A 117 -4.02 0.86 -15.08
N GLY A 118 -5.05 0.66 -14.27
CA GLY A 118 -6.26 -0.07 -14.65
C GLY A 118 -7.07 0.64 -15.74
N ARG A 119 -7.04 1.99 -15.74
CA ARG A 119 -7.66 2.81 -16.80
C ARG A 119 -6.90 2.75 -18.13
N ALA A 120 -5.59 2.47 -18.10
CA ALA A 120 -4.76 2.34 -19.30
C ALA A 120 -4.88 0.95 -19.95
N GLU A 121 -5.26 -0.07 -19.18
CA GLU A 121 -5.37 -1.46 -19.63
C GLU A 121 -6.80 -1.86 -19.99
N GLN A 122 -7.77 -0.98 -19.72
CA GLN A 122 -9.13 -1.07 -20.23
C GLN A 122 -9.16 -0.65 -21.71
N THR A 123 -8.37 -1.33 -22.54
CA THR A 123 -8.66 -1.38 -23.98
C THR A 123 -10.07 -1.94 -24.07
N SER A 124 -10.96 -1.11 -24.54
CA SER A 124 -12.37 -1.35 -24.47
C SER A 124 -12.68 -2.68 -25.14
N ASP A 125 -13.44 -3.57 -24.49
CA ASP A 125 -14.01 -4.76 -25.16
C ASP A 125 -15.17 -4.30 -26.07
N VAL A 126 -15.00 -3.16 -26.75
CA VAL A 126 -15.91 -2.63 -27.75
C VAL A 126 -15.65 -3.46 -29.00
N ARG A 127 -16.63 -4.31 -29.28
CA ARG A 127 -16.63 -5.15 -30.47
C ARG A 127 -17.52 -4.50 -31.52
N VAL A 128 -16.93 -4.23 -32.67
CA VAL A 128 -17.62 -3.68 -33.84
C VAL A 128 -18.23 -4.84 -34.63
N ARG A 129 -19.53 -4.78 -34.90
CA ARG A 129 -20.24 -5.78 -35.70
C ARG A 129 -20.03 -5.46 -37.19
N CYS A 130 -19.46 -6.41 -37.93
CA CYS A 130 -19.32 -6.30 -39.38
C CYS A 130 -20.69 -6.18 -40.04
N ARG A 131 -20.87 -5.17 -40.89
CA ARG A 131 -22.14 -4.94 -41.62
C ARG A 131 -22.49 -6.03 -42.63
N ASN A 132 -21.51 -6.75 -43.16
CA ASN A 132 -21.74 -7.74 -44.22
C ASN A 132 -22.07 -9.14 -43.69
N CYS A 133 -21.36 -9.61 -42.67
CA CYS A 133 -21.55 -10.98 -42.15
C CYS A 133 -22.03 -11.04 -40.69
N GLY A 134 -22.27 -9.88 -40.05
CA GLY A 134 -22.79 -9.80 -38.69
C GLY A 134 -21.83 -10.29 -37.58
N ARG A 135 -20.59 -10.65 -37.92
CA ARG A 135 -19.59 -11.10 -36.94
C ARG A 135 -19.09 -9.93 -36.10
N LEU A 136 -19.02 -10.12 -34.79
CA LEU A 136 -18.35 -9.18 -33.88
C LEU A 136 -16.84 -9.30 -34.03
N ASN A 137 -16.17 -8.20 -34.36
CA ASN A 137 -14.72 -8.08 -34.44
C ASN A 137 -14.24 -7.05 -33.40
N PRO A 138 -12.99 -7.16 -32.93
CA PRO A 138 -12.44 -6.14 -32.04
C PRO A 138 -12.28 -4.79 -32.77
N GLU A 139 -12.36 -3.67 -32.05
CA GLU A 139 -12.31 -2.31 -32.64
C GLU A 139 -11.02 -1.97 -33.39
N PHE A 140 -9.91 -2.65 -33.09
CA PHE A 140 -8.61 -2.36 -33.73
C PHE A 140 -8.48 -2.92 -35.14
N VAL A 141 -9.41 -3.76 -35.63
CA VAL A 141 -9.36 -4.26 -37.00
C VAL A 141 -10.16 -3.38 -37.96
N GLN A 142 -9.55 -3.01 -39.09
CA GLN A 142 -10.22 -2.28 -40.18
C GLN A 142 -11.04 -3.20 -41.09
N PHE A 143 -10.73 -4.50 -41.10
CA PHE A 143 -11.39 -5.50 -41.93
C PHE A 143 -11.90 -6.66 -41.06
N CYS A 144 -13.04 -7.23 -41.45
CA CYS A 144 -13.67 -8.34 -40.78
C CYS A 144 -12.82 -9.61 -40.85
N MET A 145 -12.60 -10.25 -39.71
CA MET A 145 -11.83 -11.50 -39.62
C MET A 145 -12.53 -12.72 -40.24
N ALA A 146 -13.79 -12.62 -40.69
CA ALA A 146 -14.49 -13.70 -41.39
C ALA A 146 -14.58 -13.47 -42.90
N CYS A 147 -15.08 -12.30 -43.32
CA CYS A 147 -15.40 -12.04 -44.71
C CYS A 147 -14.41 -11.09 -45.41
N GLN A 148 -13.37 -10.62 -44.69
CA GLN A 148 -12.33 -9.70 -45.19
C GLN A 148 -12.84 -8.37 -45.78
N GLN A 149 -14.12 -8.06 -45.56
CA GLN A 149 -14.71 -6.78 -45.91
C GLN A 149 -14.52 -5.77 -44.78
N PRO A 150 -14.58 -4.45 -45.05
CA PRO A 150 -14.54 -3.44 -44.00
C PRO A 150 -15.61 -3.73 -42.93
N VAL A 151 -15.24 -3.60 -41.66
CA VAL A 151 -16.13 -3.83 -40.50
C VAL A 151 -17.18 -2.73 -40.37
#